data_AF-A0A9E0QWD4-F1
#
_entry.id   AF-A0A9E0QWD4-F1
#
_cell.length_a   1.000
_cell.length_b   1.000
_cell.length_c   1.000
_cell.angle_alpha   90.00
_cell.angle_beta   90.00
_cell.angle_gamma   90.00
#
_symmetry.space_group_name_H-M   'P 1'
#
loop_
_entity.id
_entity.type
_entity.pdbx_description
1 polymer ?
#
loop_
_entity_poly.entity_id
_entity_poly.type
_entity_poly.pdbx_seq_one_letter_code
_entity_poly.pdbx_strand_id
1 'polypeptide(L)'
;MATRLLVFANCQSNPLASTLGVMSPDVEIIRCPPVHTIPAAKTDSVFDLLSQADMIVHQPIGQGFGPISSDAIKERFPEKHYASFPSVYYGGVFPQLRYLRRPGGGTLSGPLTDYHDMRILKSFLDDMPVDACVEKLENDCSDYQDLVTAAKQESYAREVGVDVPVMKWVEEALQERP
;
A
#
# COMPACT_ATOMS: atom_id res chain seq x y z
N MET A 1 -27.56 16.82 7.26
CA MET A 1 -27.13 16.32 5.93
C MET A 1 -26.25 15.11 6.17
N ALA A 2 -26.22 14.15 5.25
CA ALA A 2 -25.28 13.02 5.33
C ALA A 2 -23.84 13.54 5.23
N THR A 3 -22.92 12.96 6.01
CA THR A 3 -21.50 13.36 5.96
C THR A 3 -20.88 12.83 4.67
N ARG A 4 -20.22 13.71 3.91
CA ARG A 4 -19.55 13.34 2.66
C ARG A 4 -18.12 12.90 2.92
N LEU A 5 -17.80 11.67 2.57
CA LEU A 5 -16.49 11.07 2.84
C LEU A 5 -15.78 10.70 1.53
N LEU A 6 -14.51 11.06 1.44
CA LEU A 6 -13.63 10.67 0.34
C LEU A 6 -12.45 9.88 0.89
N VAL A 7 -12.11 8.75 0.25
CA VAL A 7 -10.88 7.99 0.56
C VAL A 7 -9.80 8.32 -0.46
N PHE A 8 -8.73 8.97 -0.02
CA PHE A 8 -7.61 9.42 -0.86
C PHE A 8 -6.36 8.57 -0.60
N ALA A 9 -6.20 7.51 -1.40
CA ALA A 9 -5.19 6.49 -1.17
C ALA A 9 -4.76 5.83 -2.49
N ASN A 10 -3.84 4.86 -2.40
CA ASN A 10 -3.48 4.00 -3.52
C ASN A 10 -4.66 3.09 -3.96
N CYS A 11 -4.38 1.92 -4.55
CA CYS A 11 -5.41 0.97 -4.96
C CYS A 11 -6.37 0.55 -3.83
N GLN A 12 -6.00 0.76 -2.57
CA GLN A 12 -6.81 0.49 -1.37
C GLN A 12 -7.95 1.50 -1.14
N SER A 13 -7.95 2.64 -1.84
CA SER A 13 -9.01 3.66 -1.75
C SER A 13 -10.40 3.10 -2.04
N ASN A 14 -10.57 2.42 -3.17
CA ASN A 14 -11.84 1.88 -3.62
C ASN A 14 -12.45 0.83 -2.67
N PRO A 15 -11.74 -0.24 -2.26
CA PRO A 15 -12.31 -1.21 -1.34
C PRO A 15 -12.63 -0.58 0.01
N LEU A 16 -11.76 0.28 0.57
CA LEU A 16 -12.03 0.94 1.85
C LEU A 16 -13.27 1.85 1.76
N ALA A 17 -13.38 2.67 0.71
CA ALA A 17 -14.54 3.54 0.48
C ALA A 17 -15.85 2.74 0.36
N SER A 18 -15.82 1.59 -0.32
CA SER A 18 -16.99 0.71 -0.43
C SER A 18 -17.37 0.10 0.92
N THR A 19 -16.40 -0.40 1.69
CA THR A 19 -16.65 -0.97 3.03
C THR A 19 -17.24 0.09 3.96
N LEU A 20 -16.66 1.30 3.99
CA LEU A 20 -17.18 2.40 4.80
C LEU A 20 -18.62 2.78 4.41
N GLY A 21 -18.92 2.86 3.11
CA GLY A 21 -20.29 3.16 2.65
C GLY A 21 -21.31 2.09 3.04
N VAL A 22 -20.91 0.82 3.14
CA VAL A 22 -21.80 -0.26 3.62
C VAL A 22 -21.95 -0.21 5.14
N MET A 23 -20.87 0.06 5.87
CA MET A 23 -20.86 0.05 7.33
C MET A 23 -21.43 1.32 7.97
N SER A 24 -21.55 2.41 7.20
CA SER A 24 -22.01 3.71 7.69
C SER A 24 -23.07 4.29 6.75
N PRO A 25 -24.36 3.93 6.93
CA PRO A 25 -25.43 4.31 6.00
C PRO A 25 -25.70 5.82 5.93
N ASP A 26 -25.26 6.59 6.94
CA ASP A 26 -25.39 8.05 6.99
C ASP A 26 -24.21 8.78 6.30
N VAL A 27 -23.29 8.03 5.68
CA VAL A 27 -22.13 8.56 4.96
C VAL A 27 -22.34 8.47 3.46
N GLU A 28 -22.16 9.58 2.77
CA GLU A 28 -22.14 9.64 1.30
C GLU A 28 -20.70 9.53 0.80
N ILE A 29 -20.41 8.49 0.01
CA ILE A 29 -19.06 8.24 -0.52
C ILE A 29 -18.82 9.03 -1.81
N ILE A 30 -17.83 9.92 -1.79
CA ILE A 30 -17.29 10.56 -2.99
C ILE A 30 -16.18 9.66 -3.55
N ARG A 31 -16.35 9.22 -4.80
CA ARG A 31 -15.37 8.36 -5.48
C ARG A 31 -14.25 9.20 -6.08
N CYS A 32 -13.02 8.83 -5.75
CA CYS A 32 -11.79 9.42 -6.28
C CYS A 32 -10.89 8.32 -6.87
N PRO A 33 -10.24 8.54 -8.02
CA PRO A 33 -9.27 7.58 -8.56
C PRO A 33 -8.11 7.33 -7.57
N PRO A 34 -7.52 6.12 -7.58
CA PRO A 34 -6.30 5.85 -6.80
C PRO A 34 -5.19 6.83 -7.13
N VAL A 35 -4.48 7.32 -6.11
CA VAL A 35 -3.49 8.42 -6.23
C VAL A 35 -2.44 8.17 -7.31
N HIS A 36 -1.90 6.95 -7.38
CA HIS A 36 -0.88 6.57 -8.37
C HIS A 36 -1.37 6.51 -9.83
N THR A 37 -2.69 6.59 -10.05
CA THR A 37 -3.30 6.60 -11.39
C THR A 37 -3.67 8.01 -11.85
N ILE A 38 -3.53 9.02 -11.00
CA ILE A 38 -3.89 10.40 -11.30
C ILE A 38 -2.77 11.04 -12.13
N PRO A 39 -3.00 11.36 -13.41
CA PRO A 39 -2.03 12.12 -14.19
C PRO A 39 -2.01 13.58 -13.72
N ALA A 40 -0.86 14.24 -13.83
CA ALA A 40 -0.69 15.65 -13.44
C ALA A 40 -1.75 16.58 -14.07
N ALA A 41 -2.16 16.33 -15.31
CA ALA A 41 -3.19 17.09 -16.02
C ALA A 41 -4.61 16.96 -15.44
N LYS A 42 -4.87 16.01 -14.53
CA LYS A 42 -6.17 15.80 -13.89
C LYS A 42 -6.21 16.23 -12.42
N THR A 43 -5.15 16.89 -11.94
CA THR A 43 -5.06 17.34 -10.55
C THR A 43 -6.23 18.25 -10.16
N ASP A 44 -6.66 19.15 -11.05
CA ASP A 44 -7.80 20.05 -10.75
C ASP A 44 -9.11 19.29 -10.53
N SER A 45 -9.39 18.26 -11.34
CA SER A 45 -10.59 17.43 -11.14
C SER A 45 -10.58 16.68 -9.81
N VAL A 46 -9.39 16.40 -9.25
CA VAL A 46 -9.24 15.77 -7.94
C VAL A 46 -9.49 16.79 -6.84
N PHE A 47 -9.05 18.03 -7.01
CA PHE A 47 -9.37 19.12 -6.08
C PHE A 47 -10.87 19.43 -6.05
N ASP A 48 -11.57 19.33 -7.18
CA ASP A 48 -13.02 19.47 -7.22
C ASP A 48 -13.71 18.38 -6.40
N LEU A 49 -13.19 17.15 -6.39
CA LEU A 49 -13.71 16.06 -5.56
C LEU A 49 -13.37 16.23 -4.07
N LEU A 50 -12.15 16.68 -3.76
CA LEU A 50 -11.72 16.93 -2.38
C LEU A 50 -12.49 18.09 -1.73
N SER A 51 -12.78 19.15 -2.49
CA SER A 51 -13.53 20.31 -2.00
C SER A 51 -14.96 19.96 -1.57
N GLN A 52 -15.52 18.91 -2.17
CA GLN A 52 -16.86 18.40 -1.93
C GLN A 52 -16.96 17.53 -0.66
N ALA A 53 -15.86 16.98 -0.16
CA ALA A 53 -15.85 16.14 1.03
C ALA A 53 -15.95 16.98 2.31
N ASP A 54 -16.57 16.42 3.34
CA ASP A 54 -16.48 16.92 4.72
C ASP A 54 -15.31 16.24 5.45
N MET A 55 -15.08 14.96 5.13
CA MET A 55 -14.02 14.13 5.69
C MET A 55 -13.18 13.47 4.60
N ILE A 56 -11.86 13.52 4.76
CA ILE A 56 -10.87 12.92 3.88
C ILE A 56 -10.10 11.85 4.66
N VAL A 57 -10.38 10.58 4.36
CA VAL A 57 -9.61 9.45 4.86
C VAL A 57 -8.44 9.21 3.90
N HIS A 58 -7.19 9.25 4.36
CA HIS A 58 -6.06 9.25 3.44
C HIS A 58 -4.87 8.40 3.88
N GLN A 59 -4.05 7.99 2.92
CA GLN A 59 -2.71 7.48 3.20
C GLN A 59 -1.70 8.64 3.31
N PRO A 60 -0.59 8.48 4.04
CA PRO A 60 0.55 9.37 3.89
C PRO A 60 1.07 9.32 2.44
N ILE A 61 0.98 10.46 1.75
CA ILE A 61 1.41 10.63 0.35
C ILE A 61 2.58 11.61 0.35
N GLY A 62 3.75 11.10 -0.04
CA GLY A 62 5.00 11.84 0.00
C GLY A 62 5.03 13.04 -0.95
N GLN A 63 5.97 13.96 -0.69
CA GLN A 63 6.13 15.22 -1.43
C GLN A 63 6.42 15.04 -2.94
N GLY A 64 6.92 13.86 -3.35
CA GLY A 64 7.11 13.53 -4.76
C GLY A 64 5.82 13.52 -5.60
N PHE A 65 4.65 13.49 -4.95
CA PHE A 65 3.35 13.62 -5.60
C PHE A 65 2.92 15.08 -5.84
N GLY A 66 3.73 16.06 -5.42
CA GLY A 66 3.51 17.47 -5.71
C GLY A 66 2.19 18.00 -5.11
N PRO A 67 1.31 18.64 -5.89
CA PRO A 67 0.08 19.28 -5.38
C PRO A 67 -0.93 18.33 -4.72
N ILE A 68 -0.77 17.02 -4.89
CA ILE A 68 -1.62 16.00 -4.27
C ILE A 68 -0.90 15.24 -3.15
N SER A 69 0.22 15.77 -2.64
CA SER A 69 0.84 15.27 -1.41
C SER A 69 -0.08 15.52 -0.21
N SER A 70 0.08 14.74 0.87
CA SER A 70 -0.77 14.89 2.06
C SER A 70 -0.69 16.29 2.66
N ASP A 71 0.51 16.87 2.73
CA ASP A 71 0.69 18.20 3.29
C ASP A 71 0.08 19.28 2.38
N ALA A 72 0.26 19.17 1.06
CA ALA A 72 -0.31 20.12 0.11
C ALA A 72 -1.84 20.09 0.12
N ILE A 73 -2.46 18.92 0.27
CA ILE A 73 -3.93 18.80 0.37
C ILE A 73 -4.43 19.42 1.68
N LYS A 74 -3.76 19.14 2.81
CA LYS A 74 -4.11 19.70 4.12
C LYS A 74 -3.95 21.22 4.15
N GLU A 75 -2.93 21.75 3.50
CA GLU A 75 -2.73 23.20 3.35
C GLU A 75 -3.81 23.84 2.47
N ARG A 76 -4.20 23.17 1.38
CA ARG A 76 -5.21 23.66 0.44
C ARG A 76 -6.65 23.62 1.00
N PHE A 77 -6.96 22.62 1.82
CA PHE A 77 -8.29 22.42 2.42
C PHE A 77 -8.18 22.25 3.94
N PRO A 78 -7.74 23.28 4.68
CA PRO A 78 -7.47 23.19 6.12
C PRO A 78 -8.74 23.02 6.96
N GLU A 79 -9.90 23.34 6.40
CA GLU A 79 -11.20 23.26 7.07
C GLU A 79 -11.79 21.84 7.11
N LYS A 80 -11.20 20.88 6.39
CA LYS A 80 -11.69 19.50 6.28
C LYS A 80 -11.26 18.67 7.49
N HIS A 81 -12.02 17.61 7.76
CA HIS A 81 -11.60 16.58 8.72
C HIS A 81 -10.71 15.55 8.04
N TYR A 82 -9.59 15.20 8.66
CA TYR A 82 -8.64 14.22 8.13
C TYR A 82 -8.53 13.03 9.08
N ALA A 83 -8.47 11.83 8.50
CA ALA A 83 -8.07 10.63 9.21
C ALA A 83 -7.10 9.83 8.34
N SER A 84 -5.90 9.60 8.86
CA SER A 84 -4.84 8.91 8.14
C SER A 84 -4.76 7.43 8.50
N PHE A 85 -4.45 6.59 7.51
CA PHE A 85 -4.21 5.16 7.69
C PHE A 85 -2.99 4.74 6.85
N PRO A 86 -2.25 3.69 7.23
CA PRO A 86 -1.06 3.29 6.49
C PRO A 86 -1.42 2.65 5.15
N SER A 87 -0.46 2.63 4.22
CA SER A 87 -0.55 1.70 3.10
C SER A 87 -0.38 0.28 3.61
N VAL A 88 -1.49 -0.46 3.70
CA VAL A 88 -1.52 -1.81 4.27
C VAL A 88 -0.75 -2.75 3.37
N TYR A 89 0.47 -3.09 3.77
CA TYR A 89 1.37 -3.99 3.08
C TYR A 89 2.22 -4.70 4.12
N TYR A 90 2.18 -6.04 4.12
CA TYR A 90 2.99 -6.85 5.01
C TYR A 90 3.77 -7.90 4.22
N GLY A 91 5.07 -7.69 4.09
CA GLY A 91 5.97 -8.57 3.35
C GLY A 91 6.23 -9.91 4.03
N GLY A 92 5.89 -10.07 5.32
CA GLY A 92 6.21 -11.27 6.10
C GLY A 92 5.42 -12.52 5.70
N VAL A 93 4.31 -12.38 4.95
CA VAL A 93 3.59 -13.57 4.41
C VAL A 93 4.41 -14.26 3.32
N PHE A 94 5.08 -13.47 2.48
CA PHE A 94 5.90 -13.96 1.38
C PHE A 94 7.24 -13.21 1.35
N PRO A 95 8.11 -13.44 2.35
CA PRO A 95 9.29 -12.61 2.61
C PRO A 95 10.31 -12.60 1.47
N GLN A 96 10.25 -13.59 0.58
CA GLN A 96 11.13 -13.71 -0.59
C GLN A 96 10.57 -13.08 -1.86
N LEU A 97 9.28 -12.68 -1.89
CA LEU A 97 8.68 -12.04 -3.05
C LEU A 97 8.97 -10.54 -3.06
N ARG A 98 9.47 -10.03 -4.20
CA ARG A 98 9.78 -8.61 -4.40
C ARG A 98 9.40 -8.15 -5.80
N TYR A 99 9.14 -6.84 -5.91
CA TYR A 99 9.11 -6.16 -7.19
C TYR A 99 10.54 -5.90 -7.66
N LEU A 100 10.86 -6.29 -8.89
CA LEU A 100 12.07 -5.85 -9.57
C LEU A 100 11.75 -4.62 -10.42
N ARG A 101 12.64 -3.63 -10.42
CA ARG A 101 12.47 -2.36 -11.16
C ARG A 101 13.53 -2.24 -12.23
N ARG A 102 13.11 -1.89 -13.46
CA ARG A 102 14.05 -1.56 -14.53
C ARG A 102 14.65 -0.17 -14.27
N PRO A 103 15.97 0.05 -14.43
CA PRO A 103 16.54 1.39 -14.38
C PRO A 103 15.83 2.32 -15.37
N GLY A 104 15.26 3.42 -14.88
CA GLY A 104 14.48 4.36 -15.70
C GLY A 104 13.15 3.82 -16.25
N GLY A 105 12.72 2.63 -15.81
CA GLY A 105 11.51 1.96 -16.29
C GLY A 105 10.55 1.53 -15.17
N GLY A 106 9.45 0.88 -15.57
CA GLY A 106 8.46 0.34 -14.64
C GLY A 106 8.89 -0.94 -13.94
N THR A 107 7.93 -1.60 -13.29
CA THR A 107 8.10 -2.96 -12.75
C THR A 107 8.56 -3.89 -13.88
N LEU A 108 9.49 -4.78 -13.56
CA LEU A 108 9.89 -5.89 -14.41
C LEU A 108 8.88 -7.01 -14.19
N SER A 109 8.19 -7.42 -15.25
CA SER A 109 7.28 -8.57 -15.20
C SER A 109 8.09 -9.88 -15.15
N GLY A 110 7.68 -10.80 -14.29
CA GLY A 110 8.11 -12.19 -14.24
C GLY A 110 6.97 -13.16 -14.56
N PRO A 111 7.24 -14.48 -14.47
CA PRO A 111 6.21 -15.51 -14.69
C PRO A 111 5.04 -15.43 -13.72
N LEU A 112 5.24 -14.88 -12.52
CA LEU A 112 4.23 -14.67 -11.47
C LEU A 112 3.69 -13.24 -11.46
N THR A 113 3.50 -12.64 -12.64
CA THR A 113 3.11 -11.23 -12.84
C THR A 113 4.24 -10.26 -12.48
N ASP A 114 4.08 -9.41 -11.47
CA ASP A 114 5.06 -8.37 -11.11
C ASP A 114 6.03 -8.83 -10.01
N TYR A 115 5.78 -9.98 -9.39
CA TYR A 115 6.57 -10.50 -8.28
C TYR A 115 7.63 -11.50 -8.74
N HIS A 116 8.80 -11.39 -8.12
CA HIS A 116 9.94 -12.29 -8.30
C HIS A 116 10.34 -12.89 -6.97
N ASP A 117 10.69 -14.17 -6.95
CA ASP A 117 11.30 -14.81 -5.80
C ASP A 117 12.81 -14.52 -5.79
N MET A 118 13.29 -13.86 -4.73
CA MET A 118 14.69 -13.45 -4.62
C MET A 118 15.65 -14.64 -4.54
N ARG A 119 15.19 -15.82 -4.11
CA ARG A 119 16.00 -17.04 -4.08
C ARG A 119 16.21 -17.58 -5.50
N ILE A 120 15.20 -17.49 -6.37
CA ILE A 120 15.33 -17.83 -7.80
C ILE A 120 16.30 -16.86 -8.46
N LEU A 121 16.13 -15.55 -8.23
CA LEU A 121 17.02 -14.54 -8.79
C LEU A 121 18.47 -14.77 -8.34
N LYS A 122 18.69 -15.05 -7.05
CA LYS A 122 20.02 -15.35 -6.53
C LYS A 122 20.61 -16.61 -7.16
N SER A 123 19.82 -17.68 -7.27
CA SER A 123 20.28 -18.92 -7.90
C SER A 123 20.65 -18.72 -9.36
N PHE A 124 19.89 -17.91 -10.10
CA PHE A 124 20.22 -17.51 -11.47
C PHE A 124 21.53 -16.71 -11.53
N LEU A 125 21.74 -15.74 -10.63
CA LEU A 125 22.97 -14.94 -10.59
C LEU A 125 24.21 -15.75 -10.17
N ASP A 126 24.01 -16.82 -9.41
CA ASP A 126 25.06 -17.73 -8.95
C ASP A 126 25.34 -18.86 -9.98
N ASP A 127 24.78 -18.79 -11.20
CA ASP A 127 24.85 -19.83 -12.25
C ASP A 127 24.43 -21.24 -11.76
N MET A 128 23.50 -21.30 -10.82
CA MET A 128 23.03 -22.55 -10.22
C MET A 128 22.14 -23.33 -11.21
N PRO A 129 22.34 -24.65 -11.39
CA PRO A 129 21.43 -25.49 -12.17
C PRO A 129 20.00 -25.44 -11.63
N VAL A 130 19.01 -25.52 -12.53
CA VAL A 130 17.58 -25.43 -12.17
C VAL A 130 17.19 -26.46 -11.11
N ASP A 131 17.61 -27.71 -11.24
CA ASP A 131 17.26 -28.78 -10.28
C ASP A 131 17.81 -28.48 -8.87
N ALA A 132 19.03 -27.93 -8.78
CA ALA A 132 19.61 -27.51 -7.51
C ALA A 132 18.90 -26.28 -6.91
N CYS A 133 18.42 -25.35 -7.76
CA CYS A 133 17.59 -24.24 -7.32
C CYS A 133 16.26 -24.75 -6.74
N VAL A 134 15.61 -25.72 -7.40
CA VAL A 134 14.35 -26.31 -6.92
C VAL A 134 14.57 -26.98 -5.57
N GLU A 135 15.60 -27.82 -5.44
CA GLU A 135 15.96 -28.46 -4.18
C GLU A 135 16.21 -27.43 -3.07
N LYS A 136 16.90 -26.33 -3.39
CA LYS A 136 17.12 -25.24 -2.43
C LYS A 136 15.81 -24.56 -2.01
N LEU A 137 14.89 -24.27 -2.94
CA LEU A 137 13.62 -23.61 -2.62
C LEU A 137 12.73 -24.46 -1.70
N GLU A 138 12.80 -25.78 -1.85
CA GLU A 138 12.04 -26.74 -1.04
C GLU A 138 12.61 -26.91 0.37
N ASN A 139 13.92 -26.75 0.54
CA ASN A 139 14.62 -27.10 1.78
C ASN A 139 15.20 -25.90 2.56
N ASP A 140 15.40 -24.74 1.93
CA ASP A 140 16.04 -23.58 2.55
C ASP A 140 15.00 -22.54 3.00
N CYS A 141 14.86 -22.43 4.33
CA CYS A 141 14.10 -21.39 5.03
C CYS A 141 14.99 -20.59 6.00
N SER A 142 16.31 -20.61 5.80
CA SER A 142 17.29 -20.12 6.79
C SER A 142 17.18 -18.63 7.10
N ASP A 143 16.80 -17.81 6.13
CA ASP A 143 16.64 -16.35 6.26
C ASP A 143 15.19 -15.91 6.56
N TYR A 144 14.25 -16.86 6.63
CA TYR A 144 12.82 -16.56 6.72
C TYR A 144 12.49 -15.68 7.93
N GLN A 145 12.99 -16.05 9.12
CA GLN A 145 12.68 -15.35 10.36
C GLN A 145 13.23 -13.92 10.39
N ASP A 146 14.42 -13.70 9.82
CA ASP A 146 15.03 -12.39 9.71
C ASP A 146 14.24 -11.49 8.76
N LEU A 147 13.81 -12.02 7.62
CA LEU A 147 12.99 -11.29 6.66
C LEU A 147 11.59 -10.95 7.20
N VAL A 148 10.97 -11.86 7.95
CA VAL A 148 9.69 -11.60 8.65
C VAL A 148 9.86 -10.49 9.68
N THR A 149 10.95 -10.52 10.44
CA THR A 149 11.26 -9.49 11.44
C THR A 149 11.47 -8.12 10.78
N ALA A 150 12.22 -8.06 9.68
CA ALA A 150 12.42 -6.85 8.91
C ALA A 150 11.10 -6.30 8.33
N ALA A 151 10.25 -7.17 7.76
CA ALA A 151 8.96 -6.78 7.22
C ALA A 151 8.02 -6.23 8.31
N LYS A 152 8.06 -6.80 9.51
CA LYS A 152 7.34 -6.29 10.69
C LYS A 152 7.83 -4.89 11.07
N GLN A 153 9.14 -4.70 11.21
CA GLN A 153 9.72 -3.39 11.53
C GLN A 153 9.36 -2.32 10.50
N GLU A 154 9.45 -2.65 9.21
CA GLU A 154 9.06 -1.76 8.12
C GLU A 154 7.57 -1.36 8.21
N SER A 155 6.71 -2.34 8.50
CA SER A 155 5.26 -2.09 8.60
C SER A 155 4.94 -1.16 9.76
N TYR A 156 5.51 -1.38 10.95
CA TYR A 156 5.36 -0.47 12.09
C TYR A 156 5.92 0.92 11.83
N ALA A 157 7.05 1.04 11.13
CA ALA A 157 7.62 2.33 10.77
C ALA A 157 6.67 3.15 9.87
N ARG A 158 5.89 2.49 9.01
CA ARG A 158 4.89 3.14 8.15
C ARG A 158 3.63 3.61 8.90
N GLU A 159 3.43 3.17 10.14
CA GLU A 159 2.32 3.59 11.00
C GLU A 159 2.67 4.75 11.93
N VAL A 160 3.94 5.16 11.98
CA VAL A 160 4.34 6.29 12.81
C VAL A 160 3.61 7.55 12.34
N GLY A 161 2.80 8.12 13.22
CA GLY A 161 2.07 9.36 12.96
C GLY A 161 0.81 9.20 12.12
N VAL A 162 0.33 7.98 11.88
CA VAL A 162 -1.02 7.76 11.29
C VAL A 162 -2.09 7.69 12.39
N ASP A 163 -3.30 8.15 12.09
CA ASP A 163 -4.41 8.20 13.06
C ASP A 163 -5.00 6.80 13.34
N VAL A 164 -4.99 5.93 12.33
CA VAL A 164 -5.54 4.58 12.39
C VAL A 164 -4.45 3.55 12.02
N PRO A 165 -3.59 3.15 12.98
CA PRO A 165 -2.64 2.06 12.78
C PRO A 165 -3.38 0.73 12.64
N VAL A 166 -2.86 -0.20 11.84
CA VAL A 166 -3.51 -1.50 11.57
C VAL A 166 -2.63 -2.72 11.84
N MET A 167 -1.33 -2.55 12.03
CA MET A 167 -0.37 -3.66 12.05
C MET A 167 -0.64 -4.61 13.21
N LYS A 168 -1.09 -4.09 14.35
CA LYS A 168 -1.50 -4.94 15.49
C LYS A 168 -2.57 -5.97 15.09
N TRP A 169 -3.61 -5.55 14.36
CA TRP A 169 -4.66 -6.46 13.87
C TRP A 169 -4.14 -7.42 12.81
N VAL A 170 -3.21 -6.97 11.96
CA VAL A 170 -2.55 -7.86 10.98
C VAL A 170 -1.78 -8.96 11.71
N GLU A 171 -1.08 -8.66 12.79
CA GLU A 171 -0.35 -9.68 13.57
C GLU A 171 -1.28 -10.68 14.25
N GLU A 172 -2.33 -10.18 14.92
CA GLU A 172 -3.34 -11.02 15.56
C GLU A 172 -3.97 -11.97 14.53
N ALA A 173 -4.38 -11.44 13.37
CA ALA A 173 -4.98 -12.23 12.29
C ALA A 173 -4.01 -13.23 11.63
N LEU A 174 -2.69 -13.05 11.75
CA LEU A 174 -1.69 -14.00 11.25
C LEU A 174 -1.37 -15.09 12.27
N GLN A 175 -1.48 -14.81 13.57
CA GLN A 175 -1.31 -15.80 14.64
C GLN A 175 -2.49 -16.79 14.70
N GLU A 176 -3.68 -16.35 14.29
CA GLU A 176 -4.90 -17.17 14.26
C GLU A 176 -4.99 -18.10 13.03
N ARG A 177 -4.01 -18.03 12.11
CA ARG A 177 -3.97 -18.94 10.95
C ARG A 177 -3.25 -20.24 11.35
N PRO A 178 -3.91 -21.40 11.18
CA PRO A 178 -3.32 -22.70 11.52
C PRO A 178 -2.11 -23.05 10.67
#